data_AF-A0A0G0G3P7-F1
#
_entry.id   AF-A0A0G0G3P7-F1
#
_cell.length_a   1.000
_cell.length_b   1.000
_cell.length_c   1.000
_cell.angle_alpha   90.00
_cell.angle_beta   90.00
_cell.angle_gamma   90.00
#
_symmetry.space_group_name_H-M   'P 1'
#
loop_
_entity.id
_entity.type
_entity.pdbx_description
1 polymer ?
#
loop_
_entity_poly.entity_id
_entity_poly.type
_entity_poly.pdbx_seq_one_letter_code
_entity_poly.pdbx_strand_id
1 'polypeptide(L)'
;MKKVGWQSISPIFADVMISPWNLLVGGLLIKFLPTTQAFLSVIIGYTILSILFVFYGGLGFKEKKQSAEIINEIFGSKITKYLVPAILAIGQIGWASINIELGGKSLDYIFSSPLLIGIAIYALFLMVMGILDLYKMGIVKLLITISSVTLFGYPRPVSD
;
A
#
# COMPACT_ATOMS: atom_id res chain seq x y z
N MET A 1 17.35 -9.27 17.72
CA MET A 1 16.01 -8.82 17.28
C MET A 1 14.93 -9.69 17.93
N LYS A 2 13.93 -9.08 18.58
CA LYS A 2 12.81 -9.82 19.18
C LYS A 2 11.90 -10.32 18.06
N LYS A 3 11.67 -11.63 17.98
CA LYS A 3 10.81 -12.22 16.95
C LYS A 3 9.38 -11.75 17.18
N VAL A 4 8.78 -11.14 16.16
CA VAL A 4 7.37 -10.71 16.19
C VAL A 4 6.52 -11.83 15.61
N GLY A 5 5.42 -12.19 16.28
CA GLY A 5 4.52 -13.25 15.81
C GLY A 5 3.80 -12.86 14.51
N TRP A 6 3.42 -13.85 13.72
CA TRP A 6 2.64 -13.64 12.48
C TRP A 6 1.39 -12.80 12.71
N GLN A 7 0.76 -12.96 13.87
CA GLN A 7 -0.45 -12.23 14.27
C GLN A 7 -0.24 -10.72 14.34
N SER A 8 0.99 -10.24 14.54
CA SER A 8 1.31 -8.81 14.54
C SER A 8 1.64 -8.27 13.14
N ILE A 9 1.94 -9.14 12.19
CA ILE A 9 2.36 -8.81 10.81
C ILE A 9 1.19 -8.98 9.84
N SER A 10 0.31 -9.96 10.08
CA SER A 10 -0.80 -10.30 9.20
C SER A 10 -1.79 -9.16 8.94
N PRO A 11 -2.10 -8.24 9.89
CA PRO A 11 -2.99 -7.11 9.59
C PRO A 11 -2.35 -6.11 8.61
N ILE A 12 -1.03 -5.91 8.69
CA ILE A 12 -0.29 -5.04 7.77
C ILE A 12 -0.28 -5.67 6.37
N PHE A 13 -0.11 -7.00 6.29
CA PHE A 13 -0.22 -7.71 5.01
C PHE A 13 -1.64 -7.69 4.43
N ALA A 14 -2.66 -7.78 5.28
CA ALA A 14 -4.06 -7.70 4.85
C ALA A 14 -4.37 -6.33 4.22
N ASP A 15 -3.83 -5.23 4.76
CA ASP A 15 -3.98 -3.90 4.16
C ASP A 15 -3.36 -3.79 2.77
N VAL A 16 -2.15 -4.34 2.57
CA VAL A 16 -1.51 -4.39 1.24
C VAL A 16 -2.38 -5.15 0.22
N MET A 17 -3.09 -6.19 0.67
CA MET A 17 -3.95 -7.03 -0.18
C MET A 17 -5.36 -6.44 -0.37
N ILE A 18 -5.93 -5.79 0.65
CA ILE A 18 -7.27 -5.18 0.64
C ILE A 18 -7.07 -3.67 0.68
N SER A 19 -6.60 -3.14 -0.45
CA SER A 19 -6.35 -1.71 -0.61
C SER A 19 -7.17 -1.12 -1.77
N PRO A 20 -7.47 0.19 -1.72
CA PRO A 20 -8.06 0.92 -2.84
C PRO A 20 -7.29 0.75 -4.17
N TRP A 21 -5.99 0.46 -4.10
CA TRP A 21 -5.13 0.21 -5.25
C TRP A 21 -5.49 -1.03 -6.03
N ASN A 22 -5.81 -2.13 -5.34
CA ASN A 22 -6.20 -3.36 -5.99
C ASN A 22 -7.55 -3.21 -6.69
N LEU A 23 -8.43 -2.35 -6.13
CA LEU A 23 -9.67 -1.95 -6.79
C LEU A 23 -9.40 -1.06 -8.02
N LEU A 24 -8.51 -0.07 -7.92
CA LEU A 24 -8.10 0.78 -9.04
C LEU A 24 -7.50 -0.04 -10.18
N VAL A 25 -6.53 -0.91 -9.89
CA VAL A 25 -5.88 -1.79 -10.87
C VAL A 25 -6.89 -2.73 -11.50
N GLY A 26 -7.77 -3.35 -10.70
CA GLY A 26 -8.86 -4.18 -11.22
C GLY A 26 -9.78 -3.41 -12.17
N GLY A 27 -10.19 -2.19 -11.79
CA GLY A 27 -11.02 -1.31 -12.61
C GLY A 27 -10.36 -0.89 -13.92
N LEU A 28 -9.05 -0.60 -13.90
CA LEU A 28 -8.28 -0.30 -15.10
C LEU A 28 -8.16 -1.54 -16.01
N LEU A 29 -7.89 -2.72 -15.45
CA LEU A 29 -7.77 -3.95 -16.24
C LEU A 29 -9.06 -4.27 -17.00
N ILE A 30 -10.22 -4.21 -16.36
CA ILE A 30 -11.51 -4.47 -17.03
C ILE A 30 -11.90 -3.38 -18.04
N LYS A 31 -11.35 -2.17 -17.89
CA LYS A 31 -11.56 -1.06 -18.84
C LYS A 31 -10.83 -1.31 -20.17
N PHE A 32 -9.67 -1.97 -20.12
CA PHE A 32 -8.80 -2.15 -21.29
C PHE A 32 -8.73 -3.59 -21.79
N LEU A 33 -9.18 -4.57 -21.01
CA LEU A 33 -9.13 -6.00 -21.34
C LEU A 33 -10.51 -6.66 -21.16
N PRO A 34 -10.84 -7.68 -21.97
CA PRO A 34 -11.96 -8.58 -21.69
C PRO A 34 -11.86 -9.20 -20.29
N THR A 35 -12.99 -9.44 -19.63
CA THR A 35 -13.06 -9.93 -18.24
C THR A 35 -12.17 -11.14 -17.97
N THR A 36 -12.17 -12.12 -18.87
CA THR A 36 -11.35 -13.33 -18.73
C THR A 36 -9.85 -13.01 -18.78
N GLN A 37 -9.43 -12.11 -19.67
CA GLN A 37 -8.03 -11.69 -19.77
C GLN A 37 -7.63 -10.86 -18.55
N ALA A 38 -8.47 -9.92 -18.11
CA ALA A 38 -8.24 -9.15 -16.88
C ALA A 38 -8.05 -10.08 -15.67
N PHE A 39 -8.90 -11.10 -15.51
CA PHE A 39 -8.79 -12.08 -14.43
C PHE A 39 -7.48 -12.87 -14.49
N LEU A 40 -7.08 -13.36 -15.67
CA LEU A 40 -5.82 -14.08 -15.83
C LEU A 40 -4.60 -13.18 -15.57
N SER A 41 -4.64 -11.92 -16.02
CA SER A 41 -3.58 -10.94 -15.75
C SER A 41 -3.38 -10.71 -14.26
N VAL A 42 -4.46 -10.65 -13.47
CA VAL A 42 -4.40 -10.54 -12.00
C VAL A 42 -3.71 -11.77 -11.41
N ILE A 43 -4.12 -12.99 -11.78
CA ILE A 43 -3.52 -14.24 -11.27
C ILE A 43 -2.02 -14.30 -11.58
N ILE A 44 -1.64 -14.02 -12.83
CA ILE A 44 -0.24 -14.08 -13.27
C ILE A 44 0.58 -13.04 -12.50
N GLY A 45 0.09 -11.79 -12.41
CA GLY A 45 0.77 -10.72 -11.69
C GLY A 45 1.02 -11.04 -10.22
N TYR A 46 -0.01 -11.52 -9.50
CA TYR A 46 0.14 -11.91 -8.10
C TYR A 46 1.05 -13.13 -7.89
N THR A 47 1.06 -14.06 -8.84
CA THR A 47 1.95 -15.23 -8.80
C THR A 47 3.41 -14.79 -8.92
N ILE A 48 3.72 -13.94 -9.89
CA ILE A 48 5.06 -13.37 -10.08
C ILE A 48 5.49 -12.61 -8.82
N LEU A 49 4.61 -11.74 -8.30
CA LEU A 49 4.89 -10.96 -7.10
C LEU A 49 5.19 -11.87 -5.90
N SER A 50 4.39 -12.91 -5.69
CA SER A 50 4.60 -13.89 -4.60
C SER A 50 5.94 -14.59 -4.70
N ILE A 51 6.34 -15.00 -5.91
CA ILE A 51 7.65 -15.62 -6.16
C ILE A 51 8.78 -14.64 -5.82
N LEU A 52 8.68 -13.39 -6.28
CA LEU A 52 9.66 -12.34 -5.96
C LEU A 52 9.75 -12.10 -4.44
N PHE A 53 8.62 -12.09 -3.73
CA PHE A 53 8.59 -11.98 -2.27
C PHE A 53 9.30 -13.14 -1.58
N VAL A 54 9.15 -14.37 -2.09
CA VAL A 54 9.86 -15.53 -1.53
C VAL A 54 11.36 -15.38 -1.70
N PHE A 55 11.84 -14.92 -2.87
CA PHE A 55 13.27 -14.69 -3.07
C PHE A 55 13.80 -13.53 -2.22
N TYR A 56 13.14 -12.38 -2.27
CA TYR A 56 13.59 -11.15 -1.61
C TYR A 56 13.41 -11.21 -0.09
N GLY A 57 12.28 -11.72 0.39
CA GLY A 57 12.02 -11.96 1.81
C GLY A 57 12.84 -13.14 2.36
N GLY A 58 13.06 -14.18 1.53
CA GLY A 58 13.90 -15.32 1.87
C GLY A 58 15.38 -14.95 2.06
N LEU A 59 15.89 -13.94 1.35
CA LEU A 59 17.23 -13.38 1.55
C LEU A 59 17.42 -12.84 2.97
N GLY A 60 16.47 -12.05 3.48
CA GLY A 60 16.51 -11.55 4.87
C GLY A 60 16.48 -12.69 5.91
N PHE A 61 15.68 -13.72 5.65
CA PHE A 61 15.60 -14.89 6.52
C PHE A 61 16.91 -15.71 6.52
N LYS A 62 17.49 -15.94 5.33
CA LYS A 62 18.73 -16.71 5.15
C LYS A 62 19.93 -16.00 5.76
N GLU A 63 20.09 -14.71 5.48
CA GLU A 63 21.24 -13.92 5.93
C GLU A 63 21.08 -13.43 7.39
N LYS A 64 19.89 -13.56 7.99
CA LYS A 64 19.54 -13.05 9.33
C LYS A 64 19.81 -11.55 9.51
N LYS A 65 19.75 -10.81 8.41
CA LYS A 65 20.06 -9.38 8.31
C LYS A 65 18.85 -8.60 7.82
N GLN A 66 18.81 -7.32 8.16
CA GLN A 66 17.78 -6.42 7.60
C GLN A 66 18.10 -6.09 6.13
N SER A 67 17.07 -5.72 5.36
CA SER A 67 17.24 -5.38 3.93
C SER A 67 18.31 -4.30 3.71
N ALA A 68 18.38 -3.30 4.59
CA ALA A 68 19.39 -2.25 4.51
C ALA A 68 20.83 -2.76 4.71
N GLU A 69 21.03 -3.75 5.59
CA GLU A 69 22.33 -4.38 5.83
C GLU A 69 22.77 -5.21 4.62
N ILE A 70 21.86 -6.00 4.05
CA ILE A 70 22.12 -6.82 2.85
C ILE A 70 22.47 -5.91 1.65
N ILE A 71 21.71 -4.84 1.45
CA ILE A 71 21.97 -3.86 0.40
C ILE A 71 23.32 -3.17 0.61
N ASN A 72 23.68 -2.83 1.86
CA ASN A 72 24.97 -2.22 2.19
C ASN A 72 26.14 -3.14 1.86
N GLU A 73 26.00 -4.43 2.11
CA GLU A 73 27.05 -5.41 1.79
C GLU A 73 27.24 -5.61 0.28
N ILE A 74 26.15 -5.50 -0.50
CA ILE A 74 26.20 -5.68 -1.96
C ILE A 74 26.67 -4.41 -2.69
N PHE A 75 26.14 -3.26 -2.30
CA PHE A 75 26.32 -1.99 -3.04
C PHE A 75 27.25 -0.99 -2.35
N GLY A 76 27.66 -1.28 -1.12
CA GLY A 76 28.49 -0.39 -0.31
C GLY A 76 27.72 0.76 0.34
N SER A 77 28.38 1.42 1.30
CA SER A 77 27.78 2.40 2.20
C SER A 77 27.31 3.68 1.51
N LYS A 78 28.01 4.11 0.47
CA LYS A 78 27.68 5.35 -0.27
C LYS A 78 26.39 5.19 -1.07
N ILE A 79 26.18 4.06 -1.74
CA ILE A 79 24.96 3.79 -2.50
C ILE A 79 23.77 3.59 -1.55
N THR A 80 23.98 2.82 -0.48
CA THR A 80 22.93 2.51 0.50
C THR A 80 22.47 3.73 1.28
N LYS A 81 23.35 4.69 1.55
CA LYS A 81 23.00 5.91 2.29
C LYS A 81 22.20 6.93 1.47
N TYR A 82 22.43 7.01 0.15
CA TYR A 82 21.86 8.08 -0.67
C TYR A 82 20.93 7.59 -1.77
N LEU A 83 21.34 6.60 -2.56
CA LEU A 83 20.57 6.17 -3.73
C LEU A 83 19.31 5.40 -3.32
N VAL A 84 19.44 4.45 -2.40
CA VAL A 84 18.31 3.63 -1.97
C VAL A 84 17.22 4.46 -1.28
N PRO A 85 17.53 5.34 -0.30
CA PRO A 85 16.54 6.23 0.28
C PRO A 85 15.92 7.20 -0.73
N ALA A 86 16.70 7.69 -1.70
CA ALA A 86 16.18 8.58 -2.74
C ALA A 86 15.16 7.87 -3.66
N ILE A 87 15.47 6.65 -4.12
CA ILE A 87 14.55 5.85 -4.94
C ILE A 87 13.28 5.54 -4.14
N LEU A 88 13.43 5.14 -2.87
CA LEU A 88 12.28 4.89 -2.01
C LEU A 88 11.44 6.16 -1.80
N ALA A 89 12.07 7.31 -1.55
CA ALA A 89 11.37 8.58 -1.39
C ALA A 89 10.57 8.97 -2.65
N ILE A 90 11.18 8.85 -3.84
CA ILE A 90 10.49 9.10 -5.12
C ILE A 90 9.28 8.15 -5.27
N GLY A 91 9.47 6.87 -4.98
CA GLY A 91 8.39 5.89 -5.00
C GLY A 91 7.25 6.26 -4.05
N GLN A 92 7.58 6.66 -2.82
CA GLN A 92 6.58 7.07 -1.82
C GLN A 92 5.84 8.35 -2.22
N ILE A 93 6.49 9.30 -2.90
CA ILE A 93 5.83 10.49 -3.44
C ILE A 93 4.77 10.09 -4.49
N GLY A 94 5.09 9.14 -5.37
CA GLY A 94 4.14 8.61 -6.34
C GLY A 94 2.93 7.97 -5.66
N TRP A 95 3.17 7.12 -4.66
CA TRP A 95 2.10 6.48 -3.89
C TRP A 95 1.25 7.49 -3.08
N ALA A 96 1.87 8.49 -2.47
CA ALA A 96 1.16 9.56 -1.78
C ALA A 96 0.22 10.33 -2.73
N SER A 97 0.67 10.61 -3.96
CA SER A 97 -0.09 11.38 -4.94
C SER A 97 -1.41 10.71 -5.32
N ILE A 98 -1.37 9.40 -5.61
CA ILE A 98 -2.60 8.70 -6.01
C ILE A 98 -3.50 8.42 -4.77
N ASN A 99 -2.94 8.23 -3.56
CA ASN A 99 -3.74 8.21 -2.32
C ASN A 99 -4.51 9.52 -2.12
N ILE A 100 -3.84 10.65 -2.36
CA ILE A 100 -4.44 11.98 -2.27
C ILE A 100 -5.57 12.16 -3.30
N GLU A 101 -5.37 11.69 -4.53
CA GLU A 101 -6.40 11.73 -5.57
C GLU A 101 -7.62 10.87 -5.18
N LEU A 102 -7.41 9.63 -4.76
CA LEU A 102 -8.48 8.71 -4.36
C LEU A 102 -9.27 9.25 -3.16
N GLY A 103 -8.57 9.69 -2.12
CA GLY A 103 -9.17 10.30 -0.95
C GLY A 103 -9.94 11.58 -1.27
N GLY A 104 -9.40 12.42 -2.16
CA GLY A 104 -10.07 13.63 -2.64
C GLY A 104 -11.36 13.33 -3.41
N LYS A 105 -11.37 12.31 -4.28
CA LYS A 105 -12.59 11.84 -4.96
C LYS A 105 -13.63 11.29 -3.98
N SER A 106 -13.20 10.60 -2.92
CA SER A 106 -14.13 10.15 -1.88
C SER A 106 -14.76 11.32 -1.12
N LEU A 107 -14.01 12.38 -0.83
CA LEU A 107 -14.56 13.59 -0.21
C LEU A 107 -15.52 14.34 -1.14
N ASP A 108 -15.18 14.46 -2.42
CA ASP A 108 -16.07 15.00 -3.46
C ASP A 108 -17.40 14.24 -3.47
N TYR A 109 -17.37 12.90 -3.51
CA TYR A 109 -18.57 12.08 -3.51
C TYR A 109 -19.45 12.27 -2.25
N ILE A 110 -18.84 12.42 -1.07
CA ILE A 110 -19.58 12.57 0.21
C ILE A 110 -20.14 13.98 0.37
N PHE A 111 -19.37 15.01 0.01
CA PHE A 111 -19.70 16.40 0.32
C PHE A 111 -20.16 17.22 -0.89
N SER A 112 -20.19 16.63 -2.10
CA SER A 112 -20.46 17.32 -3.37
C SER A 112 -19.57 18.57 -3.56
N SER A 113 -18.32 18.49 -3.08
CA SER A 113 -17.37 19.59 -3.11
C SER A 113 -16.52 19.54 -4.39
N PRO A 114 -16.11 20.68 -4.98
CA PRO A 114 -15.20 20.66 -6.12
C PRO A 114 -13.98 19.76 -5.88
N LEU A 115 -13.66 18.89 -6.84
CA LEU A 115 -12.60 17.87 -6.71
C LEU A 115 -11.27 18.43 -6.19
N LEU A 116 -10.87 19.63 -6.65
CA LEU A 116 -9.66 20.30 -6.18
C LEU A 116 -9.67 20.59 -4.68
N ILE A 117 -10.84 20.96 -4.12
CA ILE A 117 -11.01 21.22 -2.69
C ILE A 117 -10.93 19.90 -1.91
N GLY A 118 -11.59 18.84 -2.40
CA GLY A 118 -11.48 17.50 -1.81
C GLY A 118 -10.04 17.00 -1.76
N ILE A 119 -9.31 17.12 -2.87
CA ILE A 119 -7.88 16.78 -2.96
C ILE A 119 -7.04 17.58 -1.95
N ALA A 120 -7.23 18.90 -1.87
CA ALA A 120 -6.47 19.75 -0.95
C ALA A 120 -6.73 19.41 0.52
N ILE A 121 -8.00 19.21 0.89
CA ILE A 121 -8.39 18.82 2.26
C ILE A 121 -7.79 17.46 2.61
N TYR A 122 -7.89 16.48 1.72
CA TYR A 122 -7.34 15.15 1.97
C TYR A 122 -5.81 15.18 2.09
N ALA A 123 -5.11 15.96 1.27
CA ALA A 123 -3.66 16.13 1.37
C ALA A 123 -3.22 16.71 2.72
N LEU A 124 -3.95 17.72 3.23
CA LEU A 124 -3.70 18.27 4.57
C LEU A 124 -3.93 17.21 5.66
N PHE A 125 -5.01 16.44 5.56
CA PHE A 125 -5.29 15.37 6.51
C PHE A 125 -4.17 14.31 6.50
N LEU A 126 -3.72 13.87 5.31
CA LEU A 126 -2.66 12.89 5.17
C LEU A 126 -1.32 13.41 5.74
N MET A 127 -1.02 14.69 5.57
CA MET A 127 0.15 15.33 6.20
C MET A 127 0.07 15.30 7.74
N VAL A 128 -1.07 15.71 8.30
CA VAL A 128 -1.28 15.70 9.77
C VAL A 128 -1.15 14.29 10.32
N MET A 129 -1.76 13.30 9.66
CA MET A 129 -1.69 11.91 10.08
C MET A 129 -0.27 11.35 9.99
N GLY A 130 0.49 11.72 8.95
CA GLY A 130 1.91 11.36 8.84
C GLY A 130 2.75 11.93 9.99
N ILE A 131 2.51 13.17 10.41
CA ILE A 131 3.18 13.76 11.58
C ILE A 131 2.77 13.03 12.87
N LEU A 132 1.48 12.75 13.05
CA LEU A 132 0.98 12.05 14.23
C LEU A 132 1.54 10.62 14.35
N ASP A 133 1.77 9.93 13.24
CA ASP A 133 2.34 8.58 13.23
C ASP A 133 3.74 8.54 13.85
N LEU A 134 4.53 9.62 13.70
CA LEU A 134 5.85 9.76 14.35
C LEU A 134 5.77 9.72 15.88
N TYR A 135 4.65 10.14 16.46
CA TYR A 135 4.44 10.20 17.91
C TYR A 135 3.56 9.05 18.43
N LYS A 136 2.60 8.56 17.64
CA LYS A 136 1.59 7.57 18.04
C LYS A 136 1.13 6.69 16.88
N MET A 137 1.91 5.63 16.55
CA MET A 137 1.53 4.62 15.56
C MET A 137 0.18 3.90 15.78
N GLY A 138 -0.39 3.95 17.00
CA GLY A 138 -1.62 3.23 17.33
C GLY A 138 -2.86 3.73 16.56
N ILE A 139 -2.93 5.03 16.28
CA ILE A 139 -4.11 5.65 15.63
C ILE A 139 -4.16 5.27 14.14
N VAL A 140 -3.02 5.33 13.45
CA VAL A 140 -2.94 4.98 12.02
C VAL A 140 -3.26 3.50 11.80
N LYS A 141 -2.69 2.62 12.64
CA LYS A 141 -2.99 1.18 12.59
C LYS A 141 -4.47 0.87 12.81
N LEU A 142 -5.13 1.60 13.72
CA LEU A 142 -6.55 1.42 14.00
C LEU A 142 -7.39 1.78 12.79
N LEU A 143 -7.12 2.93 12.15
CA LEU A 143 -7.85 3.37 10.96
C LEU A 143 -7.71 2.39 9.80
N ILE A 144 -6.49 1.93 9.54
CA ILE A 144 -6.20 0.90 8.54
C ILE A 144 -7.00 -0.38 8.83
N THR A 145 -6.96 -0.85 10.08
CA THR A 145 -7.66 -2.09 10.46
C THR A 145 -9.17 -1.96 10.25
N ILE A 146 -9.76 -0.82 10.64
CA ILE A 146 -11.19 -0.57 10.44
C ILE A 146 -11.51 -0.54 8.94
N SER A 147 -10.75 0.19 8.12
CA SER A 147 -11.02 0.27 6.69
C SER A 147 -10.95 -1.09 6.00
N SER A 148 -9.91 -1.88 6.26
CA SER A 148 -9.74 -3.19 5.61
C SER A 148 -10.83 -4.17 6.03
N VAL A 149 -11.24 -4.17 7.30
CA VAL A 149 -12.33 -5.04 7.80
C VAL A 149 -13.69 -4.60 7.23
N THR A 150 -13.99 -3.31 7.20
CA THR A 150 -15.27 -2.80 6.67
C THR A 150 -15.41 -3.08 5.18
N LEU A 151 -14.34 -2.94 4.39
CA LEU A 151 -14.35 -3.29 2.95
C LEU A 151 -14.61 -4.78 2.73
N PHE A 152 -14.12 -5.65 3.60
CA PHE A 152 -14.34 -7.10 3.51
C PHE A 152 -15.74 -7.52 3.96
N GLY A 153 -16.30 -6.83 4.96
CA GLY A 153 -17.58 -7.12 5.56
C GLY A 153 -18.79 -6.44 4.91
N TYR A 154 -18.59 -5.59 3.90
CA TYR A 154 -19.71 -4.88 3.26
C TYR A 154 -20.59 -5.88 2.48
N PRO A 155 -21.87 -6.08 2.87
CA PRO A 155 -22.75 -6.97 2.14
C PRO A 155 -22.94 -6.42 0.72
N ARG A 156 -22.69 -7.27 -0.29
CA ARG A 156 -23.05 -6.91 -1.67
C ARG A 156 -24.55 -6.61 -1.69
N PRO A 157 -24.99 -5.47 -2.23
CA PRO A 157 -26.41 -5.32 -2.55
C PRO A 157 -26.75 -6.44 -3.52
N VAL A 158 -27.74 -7.27 -3.15
CA VAL A 158 -28.39 -8.18 -4.09
C VAL A 158 -29.05 -7.25 -5.10
N SER A 159 -28.52 -7.23 -6.32
CA SER A 159 -29.16 -6.52 -7.42
C SER A 159 -30.45 -7.27 -7.76
N ASP A 160 -31.59 -6.60 -7.58
CA ASP A 160 -32.83 -6.95 -8.28
C ASP A 160 -32.69 -6.67 -9.78
#